data_AF-A0A7G7KKE9-F1
#
_entry.id   AF-A0A7G7KKE9-F1
#
_cell.length_a   1.000
_cell.length_b   1.000
_cell.length_c   1.000
_cell.angle_alpha   90.00
_cell.angle_beta   90.00
_cell.angle_gamma   90.00
#
_symmetry.space_group_name_H-M   'P 1'
#
loop_
_entity.id
_entity.type
_entity.pdbx_description
1 polymer ?
#
loop_
_entity_poly.entity_id
_entity_poly.type
_entity_poly.pdbx_seq_one_letter_code
_entity_poly.pdbx_strand_id
1 'polypeptide(L)'
;MAGLLVSGLGCSSRSAPTRKASNPELPAQACLENLDLNRLERALRRCNAVVDLHRSDPGPLTDRSLLYTLLGRLDQACSDVNQAMQLVNKQGKAADPMISHELKVRQASCKQRRSSAGKG
;
A
#
# COMPACT_ATOMS: atom_id res chain seq x y z
N MET A 1 -0.66 -59.69 -35.74
CA MET A 1 -0.83 -58.22 -35.86
C MET A 1 -2.20 -57.87 -35.29
N ALA A 2 -2.37 -57.86 -33.96
CA ALA A 2 -2.12 -56.73 -33.08
C ALA A 2 -2.90 -55.48 -33.50
N GLY A 3 -4.01 -55.23 -32.82
CA GLY A 3 -4.88 -54.06 -33.01
C GLY A 3 -5.79 -53.86 -31.80
N LEU A 4 -5.19 -53.53 -30.65
CA LEU A 4 -5.86 -52.86 -29.53
C LEU A 4 -6.17 -51.41 -29.93
N LEU A 5 -7.26 -50.83 -29.42
CA LEU A 5 -7.41 -49.44 -28.92
C LEU A 5 -8.90 -49.22 -28.54
N VAL A 6 -9.29 -49.52 -27.30
CA VAL A 6 -9.52 -48.58 -26.17
C VAL A 6 -10.74 -47.67 -26.36
N SER A 7 -11.81 -48.00 -25.60
CA SER A 7 -13.01 -47.21 -25.39
C SER A 7 -12.69 -45.85 -24.75
N GLY A 8 -13.15 -44.77 -25.37
CA GLY A 8 -13.02 -43.42 -24.84
C GLY A 8 -13.89 -43.20 -23.61
N LEU A 9 -13.26 -43.04 -22.44
CA LEU A 9 -13.87 -42.43 -21.26
C LEU A 9 -14.00 -40.92 -21.51
N GLY A 10 -15.23 -40.45 -21.75
CA GLY A 10 -15.55 -39.04 -21.75
C GLY A 10 -15.45 -38.47 -20.34
N CYS A 11 -14.36 -37.79 -20.02
CA CYS A 11 -14.25 -37.00 -18.80
C CYS A 11 -15.16 -35.77 -18.91
N SER A 12 -16.22 -35.77 -18.10
CA SER A 12 -17.06 -34.59 -17.85
C SER A 12 -16.19 -33.42 -17.40
N SER A 13 -15.98 -32.43 -18.26
CA SER A 13 -15.31 -31.18 -17.91
C SER A 13 -16.30 -30.29 -17.16
N ARG A 14 -16.54 -30.61 -15.88
CA ARG A 14 -17.31 -29.74 -14.98
C ARG A 14 -16.35 -29.02 -14.05
N SER A 15 -15.77 -27.94 -14.54
CA SER A 15 -15.08 -26.95 -13.71
C SER A 15 -15.21 -25.57 -14.33
N ALA A 16 -16.36 -24.94 -14.09
CA ALA A 16 -16.39 -23.49 -14.01
C ALA A 16 -16.27 -23.13 -12.53
N PRO A 17 -15.09 -22.72 -12.02
CA PRO A 17 -15.11 -21.81 -10.90
C PRO A 17 -15.47 -20.47 -11.51
N THR A 18 -16.68 -19.99 -11.23
CA THR A 18 -16.99 -18.57 -11.32
C THR A 18 -15.91 -17.86 -10.51
N ARG A 19 -14.91 -17.30 -11.21
CA ARG A 19 -13.94 -16.39 -10.63
C ARG A 19 -14.77 -15.24 -10.07
N LYS A 20 -15.06 -15.34 -8.78
CA LYS A 20 -15.57 -14.25 -7.94
C LYS A 20 -14.82 -13.02 -8.41
N ALA A 21 -15.52 -11.98 -8.83
CA ALA A 21 -14.92 -10.75 -9.31
C ALA A 21 -13.98 -10.22 -8.21
N SER A 22 -12.73 -10.67 -8.26
CA SER A 22 -11.67 -10.20 -7.40
C SER A 22 -11.47 -8.78 -7.88
N ASN A 23 -11.90 -7.81 -7.09
CA ASN A 23 -11.31 -6.47 -7.12
C ASN A 23 -9.82 -6.70 -7.41
N PRO A 24 -9.23 -6.15 -8.49
CA PRO A 24 -7.81 -6.33 -8.73
C PRO A 24 -7.11 -5.91 -7.44
N GLU A 25 -6.49 -6.87 -6.77
CA GLU A 25 -5.95 -6.69 -5.42
C GLU A 25 -4.85 -5.65 -5.58
N LEU A 26 -5.12 -4.42 -5.16
CA LEU A 26 -4.16 -3.33 -5.33
C LEU A 26 -2.96 -3.68 -4.45
N PRO A 27 -1.77 -3.93 -5.02
CA PRO A 27 -0.60 -4.28 -4.23
C PRO A 27 -0.18 -3.08 -3.37
N ALA A 28 0.58 -3.34 -2.30
CA ALA A 28 1.04 -2.30 -1.37
C ALA A 28 1.81 -1.17 -2.09
N GLN A 29 2.53 -1.50 -3.16
CA GLN A 29 3.33 -0.56 -3.95
C GLN A 29 2.50 0.30 -4.93
N ALA A 30 1.20 0.02 -5.09
CA ALA A 30 0.35 0.71 -6.06
C ALA A 30 0.16 2.21 -5.74
N CYS A 31 0.48 2.66 -4.52
CA CYS A 31 0.38 4.07 -4.15
C CYS A 31 1.15 4.97 -5.13
N LEU A 32 2.43 4.68 -5.36
CA LEU A 32 3.34 5.51 -6.17
C LEU A 32 3.59 4.96 -7.57
N GLU A 33 2.98 3.83 -7.93
CA GLU A 33 3.09 3.26 -9.27
C GLU A 33 2.57 4.24 -10.33
N ASN A 34 3.39 4.46 -11.37
CA ASN A 34 3.10 5.40 -12.46
C ASN A 34 2.68 6.80 -11.94
N LEU A 35 3.40 7.31 -10.93
CA LEU A 35 3.14 8.62 -10.35
C LEU A 35 3.30 9.72 -11.40
N ASP A 36 2.22 10.46 -11.64
CA ASP A 36 2.20 11.68 -12.44
C ASP A 36 2.02 12.87 -11.49
N LEU A 37 3.01 13.76 -11.44
CA LEU A 37 3.02 14.95 -10.58
C LEU A 37 1.93 15.96 -10.96
N ASN A 38 1.38 15.90 -12.17
CA ASN A 38 0.23 16.70 -12.58
C ASN A 38 -1.12 16.08 -12.14
N ARG A 39 -1.09 14.86 -11.58
CA ARG A 39 -2.29 14.09 -11.19
C ARG A 39 -2.19 13.53 -9.78
N LEU A 40 -1.55 14.25 -8.86
CA LEU A 40 -1.35 13.83 -7.47
C LEU A 40 -2.65 13.46 -6.74
N GLU A 41 -3.76 14.16 -6.97
CA GLU A 41 -5.07 13.80 -6.37
C GLU A 41 -5.57 12.43 -6.83
N ARG A 42 -5.27 12.03 -8.07
CA ARG A 42 -5.62 10.70 -8.58
C ARG A 42 -4.77 9.64 -7.90
N ALA A 43 -3.45 9.88 -7.78
CA ALA A 43 -2.56 9.00 -7.05
C ALA A 43 -3.00 8.84 -5.59
N LEU A 44 -3.40 9.95 -4.94
CA LEU A 44 -3.90 9.94 -3.57
C LEU A 44 -5.17 9.10 -3.41
N ARG A 45 -6.15 9.23 -4.32
CA ARG A 45 -7.36 8.39 -4.27
C ARG A 45 -7.05 6.90 -4.40
N ARG A 46 -6.14 6.53 -5.30
CA ARG A 46 -5.66 5.15 -5.42
C ARG A 46 -4.98 4.70 -4.14
N CYS A 47 -4.07 5.52 -3.60
CA CYS A 47 -3.33 5.18 -2.39
C CYS A 47 -4.23 5.08 -1.14
N ASN A 48 -5.34 5.81 -1.06
CA ASN A 48 -6.34 5.60 -0.02
C ASN A 48 -6.89 4.16 -0.02
N ALA A 49 -7.22 3.63 -1.20
CA ALA A 49 -7.67 2.25 -1.31
C ALA A 49 -6.59 1.24 -0.91
N VAL A 50 -5.32 1.52 -1.24
CA VAL A 50 -4.17 0.68 -0.83
C VAL A 50 -4.03 0.66 0.69
N VAL A 51 -4.07 1.83 1.35
CA VAL A 51 -4.01 1.92 2.82
C VAL A 51 -5.17 1.16 3.48
N ASP A 52 -6.37 1.21 2.91
CA ASP A 52 -7.54 0.50 3.43
C ASP A 52 -7.43 -1.02 3.33
N LEU A 53 -6.73 -1.52 2.30
CA LEU A 53 -6.48 -2.94 2.07
C LEU A 53 -5.32 -3.48 2.93
N HIS A 54 -4.28 -2.67 3.14
CA HIS A 54 -3.02 -3.07 3.78
C HIS A 54 -2.82 -2.43 5.16
N ARG A 55 -3.83 -2.53 6.04
CA ARG A 55 -3.89 -1.76 7.31
C ARG A 55 -2.77 -2.06 8.31
N SER A 56 -2.11 -3.21 8.19
CA SER A 56 -1.00 -3.64 9.06
C SER A 56 0.39 -3.35 8.46
N ASP A 57 0.45 -2.85 7.23
CA ASP A 57 1.69 -2.51 6.54
C ASP A 57 1.99 -1.00 6.67
N PRO A 58 3.15 -0.60 7.22
CA PRO A 58 3.54 0.81 7.27
C PRO A 58 3.89 1.42 5.90
N GLY A 59 4.15 0.61 4.87
CA GLY A 59 4.56 1.07 3.53
C GLY A 59 3.53 2.01 2.89
N PRO A 60 2.27 1.59 2.69
CA PRO A 60 1.24 2.43 2.07
C PRO A 60 0.98 3.76 2.80
N LEU A 61 1.11 3.79 4.14
CA LEU A 61 1.02 5.03 4.90
C LEU A 61 2.24 5.94 4.66
N THR A 62 3.43 5.36 4.55
CA THR A 62 4.65 6.08 4.19
C THR A 62 4.50 6.73 2.81
N ASP A 63 4.03 5.97 1.82
CA ASP A 63 3.78 6.46 0.47
C ASP A 63 2.69 7.54 0.42
N ARG A 64 1.59 7.35 1.15
CA ARG A 64 0.53 8.36 1.20
C ARG A 64 1.01 9.65 1.86
N SER A 65 1.89 9.56 2.86
CA SER A 65 2.50 10.74 3.47
C SER A 65 3.32 11.56 2.46
N LEU A 66 3.98 10.91 1.51
CA LEU A 66 4.68 11.57 0.42
C LEU A 66 3.70 12.30 -0.50
N LEU A 67 2.60 11.64 -0.90
CA LEU A 67 1.58 12.28 -1.73
C LEU A 67 0.95 13.50 -1.06
N TYR A 68 0.64 13.40 0.24
CA TYR A 68 0.16 14.54 1.01
C TYR A 68 1.19 15.67 1.09
N THR A 69 2.48 15.34 1.22
CA THR A 69 3.56 16.33 1.21
C THR A 69 3.63 17.07 -0.12
N LEU A 70 3.58 16.35 -1.24
CA LEU A 70 3.59 16.92 -2.58
C LEU A 70 2.36 17.80 -2.86
N LEU A 71 1.23 17.51 -2.20
CA LEU A 71 0.01 18.31 -2.27
C LEU A 71 -0.03 19.49 -1.27
N GLY A 72 1.03 19.70 -0.48
CA GLY A 72 1.07 20.74 0.57
C GLY A 72 0.20 20.43 1.80
N ARG A 73 -0.37 19.23 1.89
CA ARG A 73 -1.26 18.77 2.97
C ARG A 73 -0.46 18.18 4.13
N LEU A 74 0.41 19.00 4.70
CA LEU A 74 1.47 18.52 5.59
C LEU A 74 0.95 17.91 6.91
N ASP A 75 -0.23 18.34 7.40
CA ASP A 75 -0.80 17.78 8.63
C ASP A 75 -1.31 16.35 8.43
N GLN A 76 -1.91 16.08 7.27
CA GLN A 76 -2.31 14.73 6.86
C GLN A 76 -1.08 13.85 6.65
N ALA A 77 -0.01 14.38 6.03
CA ALA A 77 1.26 13.67 5.90
C ALA A 77 1.82 13.28 7.28
N CYS A 78 1.84 14.20 8.24
CA CYS A 78 2.32 13.93 9.58
C CYS A 78 1.44 12.96 10.37
N SER A 79 0.13 12.96 10.13
CA SER A 79 -0.77 11.94 10.68
C SER A 79 -0.39 10.54 10.18
N ASP A 80 -0.21 10.38 8.88
CA ASP A 80 0.19 9.09 8.29
C ASP A 80 1.56 8.62 8.78
N VAL A 81 2.54 9.52 8.89
CA VAL A 81 3.86 9.21 9.46
C VAL A 81 3.75 8.69 10.89
N ASN A 82 2.90 9.31 11.72
CA ASN A 82 2.70 8.86 13.09
C ASN A 82 2.04 7.48 13.16
N GLN A 83 1.03 7.23 12.32
CA GLN A 83 0.38 5.92 12.24
C GLN A 83 1.34 4.83 11.76
N ALA A 84 2.15 5.12 10.72
CA ALA A 84 3.15 4.19 10.20
C ALA A 84 4.22 3.85 11.25
N MET A 85 4.67 4.84 12.02
CA MET A 85 5.61 4.62 13.15
C MET A 85 5.01 3.72 14.24
N GLN A 86 3.71 3.81 14.51
CA GLN A 86 3.05 2.89 15.45
C GLN A 86 3.07 1.45 14.93
N LEU A 87 2.88 1.24 13.63
CA LEU A 87 2.95 -0.08 13.01
C LEU A 87 4.38 -0.63 13.04
N VAL A 88 5.39 0.16 12.68
CA VAL A 88 6.81 -0.21 12.79
C VAL A 88 7.17 -0.62 14.22
N ASN A 89 6.73 0.14 15.22
CA ASN A 89 6.97 -0.20 16.62
C ASN A 89 6.30 -1.52 17.03
N LYS A 90 5.09 -1.79 16.54
CA LYS A 90 4.40 -3.08 16.78
C LYS A 90 5.11 -4.25 16.10
N GLN A 91 5.67 -4.04 14.91
CA GLN A 91 6.44 -5.06 14.18
C GLN A 91 7.83 -5.30 14.80
N GLY A 92 8.39 -4.30 15.49
CA GLY A 92 9.67 -4.41 16.18
C GLY A 92 10.80 -4.77 15.22
N LYS A 93 11.52 -5.86 15.50
CA LYS A 93 12.64 -6.32 14.68
C LYS A 93 12.24 -6.82 13.28
N ALA A 94 10.96 -7.13 13.07
CA ALA A 94 10.45 -7.59 11.78
C ALA A 94 10.14 -6.43 10.82
N ALA A 95 10.15 -5.18 11.31
CA ALA A 95 9.90 -4.02 10.47
C ALA A 95 11.03 -3.84 9.43
N ASP A 96 10.65 -3.36 8.24
CA ASP A 96 11.61 -2.98 7.21
C ASP A 96 12.54 -1.86 7.74
N PRO A 97 13.88 -2.05 7.75
CA PRO A 97 14.82 -1.06 8.27
C PRO A 97 14.85 0.25 7.47
N MET A 98 14.61 0.20 6.16
CA MET A 98 14.56 1.38 5.30
C MET A 98 13.32 2.21 5.61
N ILE A 99 12.14 1.58 5.69
CA ILE A 99 10.89 2.25 6.09
C ILE A 99 11.05 2.86 7.50
N SER A 100 11.65 2.10 8.42
CA SER A 100 11.91 2.56 9.79
C SER A 100 12.82 3.79 9.84
N HIS A 101 13.85 3.84 9.00
CA HIS A 101 14.76 4.98 8.91
C HIS A 101 14.07 6.20 8.29
N GLU A 102 13.38 6.02 7.17
CA GLU A 102 12.65 7.07 6.47
C GLU A 102 11.62 7.75 7.38
N LEU A 103 10.81 6.95 8.09
CA LEU A 103 9.79 7.48 8.99
C LEU A 103 10.38 8.25 10.18
N LYS A 104 11.58 7.90 10.67
CA LYS A 104 12.27 8.69 11.71
C LYS A 104 12.64 10.09 11.19
N VAL A 105 13.14 10.18 9.97
CA VAL A 105 13.47 11.47 9.33
C VAL A 105 12.21 12.31 9.15
N ARG A 106 11.15 11.74 8.56
CA ARG A 106 9.87 12.45 8.37
C ARG A 106 9.24 12.88 9.69
N GLN A 107 9.33 12.03 10.73
CA GLN A 107 8.80 12.36 12.06
C GLN A 107 9.54 13.54 12.69
N ALA A 108 10.86 13.66 12.49
CA ALA A 108 11.62 14.81 12.97
C ALA A 108 11.11 16.11 12.34
N SER A 109 10.90 16.13 11.01
CA SER A 109 10.29 17.27 10.31
C SER A 109 8.90 17.60 10.85
N CYS A 110 8.06 16.59 11.09
CA CYS A 110 6.72 16.79 11.67
C CYS A 110 6.76 17.42 13.07
N LYS A 111 7.69 17.00 13.93
CA LYS A 111 7.88 17.59 15.27
C LYS A 111 8.33 19.04 15.20
N GLN A 112 9.24 19.36 14.27
CA GLN A 112 9.71 20.73 14.06
C GLN A 112 8.57 21.66 13.60
N ARG A 113 7.71 21.23 12.66
CA ARG A 113 6.56 22.06 12.25
C ARG A 113 5.61 22.38 13.40
N ARG A 114 5.35 21.41 14.28
CA ARG A 114 4.49 21.61 15.46
C ARG A 114 5.07 22.63 16.44
N SER A 115 6.39 22.62 16.66
CA SER A 115 7.03 23.58 17.56
C SER A 115 7.12 24.99 16.97
N SER A 116 7.10 25.12 15.63
CA SER A 116 7.00 26.41 14.94
C SER A 116 5.57 26.98 14.94
N ALA A 117 4.54 26.14 14.80
CA ALA A 117 3.15 26.58 14.78
C ALA A 117 2.62 27.07 16.14
N GLY A 118 3.21 26.62 17.25
CA GLY A 118 2.81 27.03 18.61
C GLY A 118 3.50 28.30 19.15
N LYS A 119 4.24 29.03 18.32
CA LYS A 119 5.01 30.24 18.71
C LYS A 119 4.50 31.52 18.04
N GLY A 120 3.28 31.51 17.49
CA GLY A 120 2.63 32.64 16.82
C GLY A 120 1.47 33.20 17.60
#